data_AF-A0A918TMN2-F1
#
_entry.id   AF-A0A918TMN2-F1
#
_cell.length_a   1.000
_cell.length_b   1.000
_cell.length_c   1.000
_cell.angle_alpha   90.00
_cell.angle_beta   90.00
_cell.angle_gamma   90.00
#
_symmetry.space_group_name_H-M   'P 1'
#
loop_
_entity.id
_entity.type
_entity.pdbx_description
1 polymer ?
#
loop_
_entity_poly.entity_id
_entity_poly.type
_entity_poly.pdbx_seq_one_letter_code
_entity_poly.pdbx_strand_id
1 'polypeptide(L)'
;MKALLPLFPILLLACSAPSQTGPAHDFNTLTLTAINDMPTGGGYSGSDATKNKLTLACTATDGGLSFSPTAARPSFCSGATYLVFLKALQESHRPSPALAKTLVVAPDQKDGHGIFGRWNANGPGCAKLVADLGCGVNFTSWESARPGDFLKIWWTNEIGGKERGHHVVYLGHDQLTVRFWSSNQPGGFGEKSVPRADCKRVLFTRITSPQAIARATQLPASDPWLERMLKEDFTWQEVVTKCRVNQPRQVGFRRNRPL
;
A
#
# COMPACT_ATOMS: atom_id res chain seq x y z
N MET A 1 -20.23 -27.29 75.05
CA MET A 1 -20.69 -27.16 73.66
C MET A 1 -20.03 -25.92 73.06
N LYS A 2 -19.01 -26.09 72.24
CA LYS A 2 -18.32 -25.00 71.50
C LYS A 2 -18.66 -25.18 70.02
N ALA A 3 -19.35 -24.21 69.43
CA ALA A 3 -19.65 -24.21 68.00
C ALA A 3 -18.46 -23.61 67.23
N LEU A 4 -17.86 -24.38 66.32
CA LEU A 4 -16.94 -23.88 65.29
C LEU A 4 -17.77 -23.22 64.17
N LEU A 5 -17.43 -21.98 63.80
CA LEU A 5 -17.82 -21.39 62.52
C LEU A 5 -16.77 -21.72 61.45
N PRO A 6 -17.16 -22.02 60.20
CA PRO A 6 -16.21 -22.19 59.10
C PRO A 6 -15.86 -20.84 58.46
N LEU A 7 -14.56 -20.59 58.24
CA LEU A 7 -14.09 -19.55 57.33
C LEU A 7 -14.28 -20.03 55.88
N PHE A 8 -15.04 -19.28 55.09
CA PHE A 8 -15.06 -19.41 53.62
C PHE A 8 -14.01 -18.45 53.02
N PRO A 9 -13.20 -18.90 52.05
CA PRO A 9 -12.28 -18.01 51.33
C PRO A 9 -13.08 -17.18 50.32
N ILE A 10 -12.98 -15.86 50.41
CA ILE A 10 -13.51 -14.94 49.40
C ILE A 10 -12.55 -14.97 48.21
N LEU A 11 -12.97 -15.64 47.13
CA LEU A 11 -12.28 -15.62 45.84
C LEU A 11 -12.53 -14.25 45.18
N LEU A 12 -11.55 -13.37 45.22
CA LEU A 12 -11.57 -12.11 44.45
C LEU A 12 -11.41 -12.44 42.96
N LEU A 13 -12.54 -12.49 42.23
CA LEU A 13 -12.52 -12.44 40.77
C LEU A 13 -12.00 -11.07 40.33
N ALA A 14 -10.76 -11.03 39.83
CA ALA A 14 -10.27 -9.90 39.06
C ALA A 14 -11.03 -9.85 37.73
N CYS A 15 -12.07 -9.01 37.65
CA CYS A 15 -12.67 -8.62 36.39
C CYS A 15 -11.65 -7.79 35.60
N SER A 16 -10.97 -8.44 34.66
CA SER A 16 -10.22 -7.74 33.61
C SER A 16 -11.21 -6.93 32.77
N ALA A 17 -11.25 -5.61 32.96
CA ALA A 17 -11.99 -4.73 32.08
C ALA A 17 -11.41 -4.85 30.66
N PRO A 18 -12.24 -4.94 29.62
CA PRO A 18 -11.75 -4.89 28.26
C PRO A 18 -11.07 -3.54 28.03
N SER A 19 -9.80 -3.57 27.62
CA SER A 19 -9.08 -2.40 27.15
C SER A 19 -9.89 -1.74 26.03
N GLN A 20 -10.41 -0.53 26.28
CA GLN A 20 -11.06 0.26 25.25
C GLN A 20 -10.00 0.65 24.21
N THR A 21 -9.92 -0.11 23.12
CA THR A 21 -9.30 0.37 21.89
C THR A 21 -10.21 1.46 21.33
N GLY A 22 -9.71 2.70 21.28
CA GLY A 22 -10.39 3.80 20.59
C GLY A 22 -10.71 3.42 19.13
N PRO A 23 -11.57 4.17 18.44
CA PRO A 23 -11.93 3.86 17.06
C PRO A 23 -10.64 3.76 16.23
N ALA A 24 -10.40 2.59 15.63
CA ALA A 24 -9.29 2.42 14.70
C ALA A 24 -9.45 3.47 13.61
N HIS A 25 -8.50 4.42 13.54
CA HIS A 25 -8.53 5.46 12.52
C HIS A 25 -8.52 4.79 11.14
N ASP A 26 -9.43 5.21 10.26
CA ASP A 26 -9.47 4.77 8.87
C ASP A 26 -8.09 4.97 8.23
N PHE A 27 -7.51 3.92 7.64
CA PHE A 27 -6.15 3.96 7.12
C PHE A 27 -5.99 5.00 6.00
N ASN A 28 -7.05 5.24 5.24
CA ASN A 28 -7.09 6.32 4.24
C ASN A 28 -6.87 7.69 4.88
N THR A 29 -7.48 7.99 6.02
CA THR A 29 -7.27 9.24 6.75
C THR A 29 -5.82 9.36 7.19
N LEU A 30 -5.23 8.29 7.72
CA LEU A 30 -3.81 8.28 8.11
C LEU A 30 -2.87 8.43 6.91
N THR A 31 -3.24 7.90 5.75
CA THR A 31 -2.50 8.08 4.49
C THR A 31 -2.52 9.55 4.07
N LEU A 32 -3.67 10.22 4.17
CA LEU A 32 -3.79 11.66 3.88
C LEU A 32 -3.02 12.52 4.91
N THR A 33 -3.07 12.17 6.19
CA THR A 33 -2.24 12.83 7.22
C THR A 33 -0.76 12.67 6.91
N ALA A 34 -0.32 11.46 6.53
CA ALA A 34 1.07 11.20 6.20
C ALA A 34 1.54 12.00 4.97
N ILE A 35 0.67 12.30 4.00
CA ILE A 35 0.97 13.18 2.86
C ILE A 35 1.31 14.61 3.33
N ASN A 36 0.59 15.15 4.32
CA ASN A 36 0.82 16.52 4.81
C ASN A 36 2.21 16.71 5.43
N ASP A 37 2.81 15.63 5.93
CA ASP A 37 4.16 15.61 6.47
C ASP A 37 5.25 15.38 5.41
N MET A 38 4.86 15.12 4.16
CA MET A 38 5.83 14.86 3.10
C MET A 38 6.40 16.17 2.54
N PRO A 39 7.67 16.17 2.13
CA PRO A 39 8.27 17.27 1.40
C PRO A 39 7.48 17.62 0.12
N THR A 40 7.61 18.86 -0.34
CA THR A 40 7.18 19.28 -1.68
C THR A 40 8.39 19.38 -2.61
N GLY A 41 8.23 19.07 -3.89
CA GLY A 41 9.26 19.20 -4.91
C GLY A 41 10.43 18.22 -4.74
N GLY A 42 11.63 18.64 -5.14
CA GLY A 42 12.87 17.88 -4.96
C GLY A 42 13.30 17.04 -6.16
N GLY A 43 12.55 17.06 -7.26
CA GLY A 43 12.90 16.38 -8.52
C GLY A 43 12.47 14.91 -8.58
N TYR A 44 12.46 14.36 -9.80
CA TYR A 44 12.11 12.98 -10.08
C TYR A 44 13.28 12.20 -10.70
N SER A 45 13.56 10.99 -10.20
CA SER A 45 14.49 10.04 -10.82
C SER A 45 14.15 8.61 -10.43
N GLY A 46 14.01 7.71 -11.41
CA GLY A 46 13.78 6.28 -11.20
C GLY A 46 15.07 5.44 -11.13
N SER A 47 16.24 6.07 -11.03
CA SER A 47 17.53 5.36 -11.02
C SER A 47 17.72 4.54 -9.75
N ASP A 48 18.54 3.49 -9.81
CA ASP A 48 18.84 2.64 -8.64
C ASP A 48 19.52 3.43 -7.51
N ALA A 49 20.39 4.38 -7.85
CA ALA A 49 20.95 5.33 -6.89
C ALA A 49 19.86 6.14 -6.16
N THR A 50 18.74 6.45 -6.83
CA THR A 50 17.61 7.14 -6.22
C THR A 50 16.78 6.20 -5.35
N LYS A 51 16.57 4.95 -5.77
CA LYS A 51 15.91 3.91 -4.95
C LYS A 51 16.66 3.70 -3.63
N ASN A 52 17.98 3.66 -3.67
CA ASN A 52 18.82 3.46 -2.47
C ASN A 52 18.73 4.62 -1.46
N LYS A 53 18.26 5.80 -1.84
CA LYS A 53 18.02 6.90 -0.90
C LYS A 53 16.90 6.59 0.10
N LEU A 54 16.01 5.65 -0.20
CA LEU A 54 14.97 5.22 0.74
C LEU A 54 15.55 4.56 2.00
N THR A 55 16.76 3.98 1.91
CA THR A 55 17.48 3.43 3.08
C THR A 55 17.83 4.51 4.11
N LEU A 56 17.95 5.77 3.67
CA LEU A 56 18.21 6.93 4.51
C LEU A 56 16.92 7.64 4.94
N ALA A 57 15.85 7.51 4.16
CA ALA A 57 14.59 8.18 4.41
C ALA A 57 13.69 7.44 5.40
N CYS A 58 13.91 6.15 5.62
CA CYS A 58 13.23 5.37 6.63
C CYS A 58 14.16 4.34 7.26
N THR A 59 14.30 4.36 8.58
CA THR A 59 15.12 3.40 9.34
C THR A 59 14.31 2.72 10.44
N ALA A 60 14.72 1.52 10.82
CA ALA A 60 14.11 0.78 11.91
C ALA A 60 14.76 1.20 13.23
N THR A 61 13.94 1.40 14.26
CA THR A 61 14.37 1.70 15.62
C THR A 61 13.62 0.80 16.60
N ASP A 62 14.00 0.81 17.88
CA ASP A 62 13.26 0.08 18.92
C ASP A 62 11.81 0.59 19.06
N GLY A 63 11.55 1.84 18.67
CA GLY A 63 10.22 2.47 18.64
C GLY A 63 9.42 2.25 17.34
N GLY A 64 9.87 1.38 16.44
CA GLY A 64 9.24 1.13 15.15
C GLY A 64 10.03 1.77 14.00
N LEU A 65 9.43 2.72 13.28
CA LEU A 65 10.04 3.37 12.13
C LEU A 65 10.40 4.84 12.45
N SER A 66 11.57 5.27 11.97
CA SER A 66 12.02 6.67 11.98
C SER A 66 12.09 7.19 10.54
N PHE A 67 11.69 8.44 10.32
CA PHE A 67 11.51 9.00 8.97
C PHE A 67 12.32 10.28 8.75
N SER A 68 12.97 10.36 7.59
CA SER A 68 13.57 11.58 7.03
C SER A 68 13.23 11.70 5.55
N PRO A 69 11.97 12.01 5.18
CA PRO A 69 11.51 11.94 3.79
C PRO A 69 12.30 12.82 2.80
N THR A 70 12.87 13.94 3.28
CA THR A 70 13.74 14.83 2.49
C THR A 70 15.00 14.11 1.96
N ALA A 71 15.50 13.09 2.66
CA ALA A 71 16.64 12.29 2.23
C ALA A 71 16.36 11.52 0.92
N ALA A 72 15.08 11.25 0.61
CA ALA A 72 14.65 10.59 -0.62
C ALA A 72 14.46 11.57 -1.81
N ARG A 73 15.19 12.68 -1.87
CA ARG A 73 15.19 13.63 -3.01
C ARG A 73 16.43 13.47 -3.92
N PRO A 74 16.30 13.50 -5.26
CA PRO A 74 15.06 13.31 -6.00
C PRO A 74 14.41 11.98 -5.63
N SER A 75 13.11 11.84 -5.94
CA SER A 75 12.32 10.65 -5.60
C SER A 75 11.69 10.04 -6.85
N PHE A 76 10.87 9.01 -6.66
CA PHE A 76 10.06 8.36 -7.69
C PHE A 76 8.75 7.87 -7.09
N CYS A 77 7.81 7.49 -7.94
CA CYS A 77 6.41 7.36 -7.57
C CYS A 77 6.13 6.26 -6.52
N SER A 78 6.67 5.05 -6.72
CA SER A 78 6.57 3.95 -5.76
C SER A 78 7.31 4.22 -4.46
N GLY A 79 8.49 4.87 -4.51
CA GLY A 79 9.24 5.25 -3.30
C GLY A 79 8.49 6.28 -2.44
N ALA A 80 7.92 7.30 -3.07
CA ALA A 80 7.12 8.31 -2.38
C ALA A 80 5.87 7.71 -1.71
N THR A 81 5.12 6.90 -2.45
CA THR A 81 3.94 6.21 -1.92
C THR A 81 4.28 5.19 -0.84
N TYR A 82 5.45 4.55 -0.91
CA TYR A 82 5.91 3.63 0.13
C TYR A 82 6.20 4.35 1.45
N LEU A 83 6.85 5.52 1.42
CA LEU A 83 7.08 6.33 2.62
C LEU A 83 5.76 6.77 3.27
N VAL A 84 4.78 7.17 2.47
CA VAL A 84 3.42 7.49 2.97
C VAL A 84 2.77 6.28 3.61
N PHE A 85 2.83 5.11 2.96
CA PHE A 85 2.32 3.85 3.52
C PHE A 85 2.97 3.52 4.86
N LEU A 86 4.30 3.61 4.97
CA LEU A 86 5.02 3.33 6.21
C LEU A 86 4.69 4.31 7.33
N LYS A 87 4.53 5.60 7.03
CA LYS A 87 4.08 6.60 8.01
C LYS A 87 2.66 6.30 8.51
N ALA A 88 1.72 6.02 7.61
CA ALA A 88 0.36 5.63 7.98
C ALA A 88 0.32 4.31 8.78
N LEU A 89 1.21 3.36 8.48
CA LEU A 89 1.36 2.13 9.23
C LEU A 89 1.90 2.38 10.65
N GLN A 90 2.94 3.20 10.80
CA GLN A 90 3.51 3.56 12.11
C GLN A 90 2.43 4.13 13.05
N GLU A 91 1.53 4.97 12.53
CA GLU A 91 0.45 5.58 13.31
C GLU A 91 -0.73 4.62 13.56
N SER A 92 -1.15 3.82 12.57
CA SER A 92 -2.27 2.87 12.75
C SER A 92 -1.91 1.68 13.63
N HIS A 93 -0.72 1.13 13.43
CA HIS A 93 -0.24 -0.08 14.08
C HIS A 93 1.29 -0.08 14.07
N ARG A 94 1.87 0.54 15.10
CA ARG A 94 3.32 0.62 15.29
C ARG A 94 3.97 -0.76 15.10
N PRO A 95 4.84 -0.92 14.08
CA PRO A 95 5.54 -2.18 13.85
C PRO A 95 6.39 -2.59 15.04
N SER A 96 6.43 -3.89 15.34
CA SER A 96 7.45 -4.44 16.24
C SER A 96 8.85 -4.23 15.65
N PRO A 97 9.93 -4.25 16.46
CA PRO A 97 11.29 -4.08 15.94
C PRO A 97 11.66 -5.09 14.83
N ALA A 98 11.17 -6.33 14.93
CA ALA A 98 11.36 -7.34 13.89
C ALA A 98 10.63 -6.97 12.60
N LEU A 99 9.37 -6.53 12.68
CA LEU A 99 8.61 -6.10 11.51
C LEU A 99 9.19 -4.83 10.90
N ALA A 100 9.62 -3.86 11.72
CA ALA A 100 10.26 -2.63 11.26
C ALA A 100 11.50 -2.93 10.41
N LYS A 101 12.34 -3.88 10.83
CA LYS A 101 13.50 -4.35 10.05
C LYS A 101 13.11 -4.99 8.72
N THR A 102 11.97 -5.67 8.64
CA THR A 102 11.44 -6.24 7.38
C THR A 102 10.85 -5.18 6.44
N LEU A 103 10.35 -4.07 6.99
CA LEU A 103 9.70 -3.00 6.24
C LEU A 103 10.68 -1.99 5.62
N VAL A 104 11.82 -1.75 6.28
CA VAL A 104 12.82 -0.83 5.73
C VAL A 104 13.42 -1.34 4.43
N VAL A 105 13.75 -0.42 3.53
CA VAL A 105 14.33 -0.73 2.23
C VAL A 105 15.75 -1.25 2.42
N ALA A 106 16.10 -2.35 1.75
CA ALA A 106 17.46 -2.83 1.67
C ALA A 106 18.21 -2.15 0.50
N PRO A 107 19.55 -1.98 0.58
CA PRO A 107 20.34 -1.53 -0.56
C PRO A 107 20.13 -2.44 -1.78
N ASP A 108 19.99 -1.83 -2.95
CA ASP A 108 19.82 -2.50 -4.26
C ASP A 108 18.65 -3.50 -4.30
N GLN A 109 17.61 -3.23 -3.51
CA GLN A 109 16.44 -4.10 -3.42
C GLN A 109 15.72 -4.20 -4.78
N LYS A 110 15.65 -5.42 -5.30
CA LYS A 110 15.05 -5.75 -6.59
C LYS A 110 13.53 -5.84 -6.50
N ASP A 111 12.88 -5.57 -7.63
CA ASP A 111 11.44 -5.77 -7.79
C ASP A 111 11.04 -7.22 -7.47
N GLY A 112 9.95 -7.37 -6.72
CA GLY A 112 9.48 -8.66 -6.20
C GLY A 112 10.17 -9.15 -4.92
N HIS A 113 11.28 -8.56 -4.47
CA HIS A 113 12.00 -9.00 -3.27
C HIS A 113 11.61 -8.20 -2.02
N GLY A 114 11.36 -8.88 -0.90
CA GLY A 114 10.94 -8.24 0.36
C GLY A 114 9.69 -7.37 0.19
N ILE A 115 9.41 -6.51 1.17
CA ILE A 115 8.17 -5.70 1.15
C ILE A 115 8.26 -4.55 0.16
N PHE A 116 9.34 -3.77 0.21
CA PHE A 116 9.53 -2.67 -0.72
C PHE A 116 9.65 -3.14 -2.17
N GLY A 117 10.41 -4.20 -2.47
CA GLY A 117 10.52 -4.70 -3.84
C GLY A 117 9.18 -5.19 -4.41
N ARG A 118 8.32 -5.81 -3.58
CA ARG A 118 6.94 -6.14 -3.98
C ARG A 118 6.10 -4.88 -4.24
N TRP A 119 6.22 -3.85 -3.39
CA TRP A 119 5.55 -2.57 -3.58
C TRP A 119 6.03 -1.82 -4.83
N ASN A 120 7.34 -1.88 -5.10
CA ASN A 120 8.01 -1.17 -6.18
C ASN A 120 7.82 -1.80 -7.56
N ALA A 121 7.55 -3.11 -7.61
CA ALA A 121 7.48 -3.87 -8.85
C ALA A 121 6.59 -3.20 -9.91
N ASN A 122 7.01 -3.32 -11.17
CA ASN A 122 6.16 -2.99 -12.32
C ASN A 122 4.78 -3.65 -12.21
N GLY A 123 3.78 -3.13 -12.94
CA GLY A 123 2.43 -3.66 -12.84
C GLY A 123 1.78 -3.40 -11.48
N PRO A 124 1.07 -4.38 -10.90
CA PRO A 124 0.23 -4.20 -9.72
C PRO A 124 0.93 -4.57 -8.40
N GLY A 125 2.22 -4.25 -8.26
CA GLY A 125 3.04 -4.66 -7.10
C GLY A 125 2.40 -4.39 -5.73
N CYS A 126 1.96 -3.16 -5.49
CA CYS A 126 1.22 -2.77 -4.27
C CYS A 126 -0.04 -3.64 -4.05
N ALA A 127 -0.89 -3.78 -5.06
CA ALA A 127 -2.12 -4.57 -4.97
C ALA A 127 -1.83 -6.06 -4.70
N LYS A 128 -0.79 -6.62 -5.32
CA LYS A 128 -0.35 -8.00 -5.10
C LYS A 128 0.12 -8.21 -3.66
N LEU A 129 0.96 -7.32 -3.14
CA LEU A 129 1.41 -7.36 -1.75
C LEU A 129 0.22 -7.32 -0.77
N VAL A 130 -0.74 -6.43 -1.02
CA VAL A 130 -1.94 -6.31 -0.18
C VAL A 130 -2.80 -7.57 -0.22
N ALA A 131 -2.94 -8.19 -1.40
CA ALA A 131 -3.65 -9.45 -1.56
C ALA A 131 -2.95 -10.62 -0.83
N ASP A 132 -1.63 -10.71 -0.92
CA ASP A 132 -0.84 -11.76 -0.26
C ASP A 132 -0.93 -11.67 1.27
N LEU A 133 -0.81 -10.44 1.80
CA LEU A 133 -0.91 -10.19 3.23
C LEU A 133 -2.35 -10.28 3.76
N GLY A 134 -3.35 -10.13 2.88
CA GLY A 134 -4.75 -10.04 3.26
C GLY A 134 -5.00 -8.81 4.15
N CYS A 135 -4.34 -7.69 3.85
CA CYS A 135 -4.43 -6.45 4.64
C CYS A 135 -5.36 -5.40 4.02
N GLY A 136 -6.05 -5.72 2.92
CA GLY A 136 -6.86 -4.78 2.19
C GLY A 136 -7.65 -5.38 1.03
N VAL A 137 -8.20 -4.49 0.21
CA VAL A 137 -9.03 -4.82 -0.96
C VAL A 137 -8.51 -4.11 -2.21
N ASN A 138 -8.65 -4.79 -3.35
CA ASN A 138 -8.24 -4.28 -4.66
C ASN A 138 -9.45 -4.19 -5.59
N PHE A 139 -9.62 -3.10 -6.31
CA PHE A 139 -10.79 -2.87 -7.16
C PHE A 139 -10.53 -1.85 -8.28
N THR A 140 -11.43 -1.76 -9.26
CA THR A 140 -11.28 -0.85 -10.40
C THR A 140 -12.37 0.23 -10.53
N SER A 141 -13.39 0.19 -9.68
CA SER A 141 -14.49 1.16 -9.70
C SER A 141 -14.04 2.51 -9.16
N TRP A 142 -14.24 3.56 -9.96
CA TRP A 142 -14.02 4.95 -9.55
C TRP A 142 -15.01 5.40 -8.49
N GLU A 143 -16.24 4.89 -8.55
CA GLU A 143 -17.34 5.19 -7.65
C GLU A 143 -17.07 4.62 -6.24
N SER A 144 -16.30 3.54 -6.17
CA SER A 144 -15.87 2.93 -4.89
C SER A 144 -14.60 3.57 -4.32
N ALA A 145 -13.88 4.37 -5.10
CA ALA A 145 -12.61 4.97 -4.72
C ALA A 145 -12.82 6.09 -3.68
N ARG A 146 -11.90 6.21 -2.73
CA ARG A 146 -11.91 7.23 -1.67
C ARG A 146 -10.53 7.87 -1.59
N PRO A 147 -10.43 9.18 -1.30
CA PRO A 147 -9.15 9.82 -1.03
C PRO A 147 -8.33 9.02 -0.01
N GLY A 148 -7.04 8.84 -0.26
CA GLY A 148 -6.14 7.99 0.52
C GLY A 148 -5.98 6.55 0.00
N ASP A 149 -6.76 6.12 -1.00
CA ASP A 149 -6.49 4.84 -1.67
C ASP A 149 -5.16 4.91 -2.42
N PHE A 150 -4.39 3.82 -2.43
CA PHE A 150 -3.28 3.71 -3.38
C PHE A 150 -3.84 3.39 -4.75
N LEU A 151 -3.28 4.01 -5.78
CA LEU A 151 -3.76 3.90 -7.14
C LEU A 151 -2.58 3.61 -8.07
N LYS A 152 -2.69 2.51 -8.80
CA LYS A 152 -1.88 2.26 -9.99
C LYS A 152 -2.63 2.75 -11.23
N ILE A 153 -2.00 3.63 -11.98
CA ILE A 153 -2.47 4.08 -13.29
C ILE A 153 -1.61 3.43 -14.36
N TRP A 154 -2.25 2.90 -15.40
CA TRP A 154 -1.60 2.56 -16.67
C TRP A 154 -2.01 3.57 -17.73
N TRP A 155 -1.02 4.18 -18.38
CA TRP A 155 -1.20 5.11 -19.51
C TRP A 155 -1.37 4.38 -20.84
N THR A 156 -1.05 3.09 -20.85
CA THR A 156 -1.14 2.21 -22.01
C THR A 156 -1.81 0.89 -21.61
N ASN A 157 -2.02 -0.03 -22.56
CA ASN A 157 -2.70 -1.30 -22.26
C ASN A 157 -1.74 -2.38 -21.72
N GLU A 158 -0.45 -2.21 -21.99
CA GLU A 158 0.65 -3.09 -21.62
C GLU A 158 0.83 -3.14 -20.10
N ILE A 159 1.10 -4.33 -19.58
CA ILE A 159 1.37 -4.60 -18.17
C ILE A 159 2.71 -5.33 -18.10
N GLY A 160 3.62 -4.85 -17.26
CA GLY A 160 4.96 -5.42 -17.12
C GLY A 160 6.03 -4.67 -17.93
N GLY A 161 6.79 -5.38 -18.76
CA GLY A 161 8.05 -4.87 -19.31
C GLY A 161 7.92 -3.65 -20.22
N LYS A 162 6.81 -3.55 -20.95
CA LYS A 162 6.49 -2.40 -21.83
C LYS A 162 5.54 -1.38 -21.19
N GLU A 163 5.21 -1.58 -19.92
CA GLU A 163 4.27 -0.73 -19.22
C GLU A 163 4.75 0.72 -19.15
N ARG A 164 3.80 1.63 -19.35
CA ARG A 164 3.90 3.00 -18.87
C ARG A 164 2.82 3.23 -17.84
N GLY A 165 3.24 3.47 -16.61
CA GLY A 165 2.31 3.67 -15.51
C GLY A 165 2.83 4.62 -14.44
N HIS A 166 2.00 4.82 -13.41
CA HIS A 166 2.31 5.68 -12.28
C HIS A 166 1.67 5.14 -11.02
N HIS A 167 2.40 5.14 -9.91
CA HIS A 167 1.88 4.72 -8.60
C HIS A 167 1.72 5.92 -7.69
N VAL A 168 0.50 6.11 -7.16
CA VAL A 168 0.09 7.37 -6.53
C VAL A 168 -0.82 7.11 -5.33
N VAL A 169 -0.99 8.12 -4.49
CA VAL A 169 -2.12 8.19 -3.55
C VAL A 169 -3.24 8.98 -4.21
N TYR A 170 -4.41 8.36 -4.33
CA TYR A 170 -5.58 8.96 -4.93
C TYR A 170 -6.17 10.05 -4.03
N LEU A 171 -6.52 11.21 -4.61
CA LEU A 171 -7.10 12.35 -3.88
C LEU A 171 -8.53 12.69 -4.28
N GLY A 172 -8.99 12.18 -5.43
CA GLY A 172 -10.32 12.49 -5.94
C GLY A 172 -10.37 12.44 -7.46
N HIS A 173 -11.57 12.46 -8.02
CA HIS A 173 -11.79 12.56 -9.45
C HIS A 173 -13.09 13.30 -9.72
N ASP A 174 -13.18 13.90 -10.90
CA ASP A 174 -14.42 14.37 -11.48
C ASP A 174 -14.65 13.66 -12.83
N GLN A 175 -15.57 14.17 -13.65
CA GLN A 175 -15.86 13.56 -14.96
C GLN A 175 -14.67 13.62 -15.92
N LEU A 176 -13.81 14.63 -15.79
CA LEU A 176 -12.74 14.94 -16.73
C LEU A 176 -11.35 14.58 -16.19
N THR A 177 -11.14 14.68 -14.88
CA THR A 177 -9.81 14.62 -14.27
C THR A 177 -9.74 13.68 -13.08
N VAL A 178 -8.55 13.13 -12.86
CA VAL A 178 -8.17 12.46 -11.61
C VAL A 178 -7.06 13.26 -10.93
N ARG A 179 -7.22 13.49 -9.62
CA ARG A 179 -6.26 14.13 -8.73
C ARG A 179 -5.56 13.08 -7.87
N PHE A 180 -4.26 13.23 -7.71
CA PHE A 180 -3.46 12.33 -6.89
C PHE A 180 -2.20 13.03 -6.33
N TRP A 181 -1.61 12.43 -5.30
CA TRP A 181 -0.31 12.80 -4.75
C TRP A 181 0.73 11.71 -5.04
N SER A 182 1.95 12.09 -5.41
CA SER A 182 3.09 11.17 -5.59
C SER A 182 4.40 11.97 -5.71
N SER A 183 5.51 11.31 -6.08
CA SER A 183 6.62 11.98 -6.75
C SER A 183 6.38 11.99 -8.25
N ASN A 184 6.26 13.18 -8.84
CA ASN A 184 5.85 13.40 -10.22
C ASN A 184 6.98 13.94 -11.09
N GLN A 185 7.02 13.54 -12.36
CA GLN A 185 7.91 14.19 -13.31
C GLN A 185 7.41 15.60 -13.67
N PRO A 186 8.31 16.61 -13.76
CA PRO A 186 9.71 16.61 -13.30
C PRO A 186 9.87 17.02 -11.82
N GLY A 187 8.81 17.53 -11.19
CA GLY A 187 8.88 18.31 -9.95
C GLY A 187 9.27 17.55 -8.67
N GLY A 188 9.08 16.24 -8.61
CA GLY A 188 9.20 15.47 -7.37
C GLY A 188 7.89 15.43 -6.59
N PHE A 189 7.96 15.42 -5.26
CA PHE A 189 6.79 15.23 -4.39
C PHE A 189 5.72 16.32 -4.58
N GLY A 190 4.46 15.92 -4.68
CA GLY A 190 3.33 16.86 -4.70
C GLY A 190 2.08 16.30 -5.35
N GLU A 191 1.07 17.15 -5.40
CA GLU A 191 -0.18 16.85 -6.10
C GLU A 191 -0.03 17.02 -7.62
N LYS A 192 -0.80 16.24 -8.37
CA LYS A 192 -0.97 16.40 -9.82
C LYS A 192 -2.37 15.97 -10.22
N SER A 193 -2.83 16.54 -11.32
CA SER A 193 -4.07 16.16 -12.00
C SER A 193 -3.77 15.72 -13.43
N VAL A 194 -4.50 14.72 -13.94
CA VAL A 194 -4.44 14.30 -15.34
C VAL A 194 -5.85 14.04 -15.87
N PRO A 195 -6.07 14.08 -17.20
CA PRO A 195 -7.32 13.66 -17.80
C PRO A 195 -7.65 12.19 -17.48
N ARG A 196 -8.88 11.92 -17.06
CA ARG A 196 -9.37 10.56 -16.79
C ARG A 196 -9.32 9.67 -18.04
N ALA A 197 -9.49 10.28 -19.23
CA ALA A 197 -9.40 9.60 -20.52
C ALA A 197 -7.99 9.05 -20.84
N ASP A 198 -6.95 9.58 -20.20
CA ASP A 198 -5.57 9.11 -20.36
C ASP A 198 -5.29 7.86 -19.53
N CYS A 199 -6.08 7.61 -18.48
CA CYS A 199 -5.98 6.41 -17.65
C CYS A 199 -6.59 5.20 -18.38
N LYS A 200 -5.81 4.53 -19.23
CA LYS A 200 -6.25 3.31 -19.94
C LYS A 200 -6.68 2.21 -18.99
N ARG A 201 -6.04 2.14 -17.83
CA ARG A 201 -6.45 1.27 -16.74
C ARG A 201 -6.12 1.88 -15.39
N VAL A 202 -6.93 1.52 -14.39
CA VAL A 202 -6.67 1.85 -12.99
C VAL A 202 -6.88 0.63 -12.11
N LEU A 203 -6.11 0.57 -11.04
CA LEU A 203 -6.27 -0.38 -9.95
C LEU A 203 -6.12 0.35 -8.63
N PHE A 204 -7.21 0.43 -7.88
CA PHE A 204 -7.24 0.95 -6.53
C PHE A 204 -6.89 -0.16 -5.54
N THR A 205 -6.16 0.21 -4.51
CA THR A 205 -5.76 -0.63 -3.39
C THR A 205 -6.06 0.12 -2.09
N ARG A 206 -6.97 -0.42 -1.28
CA ARG A 206 -7.34 0.14 0.03
C ARG A 206 -6.87 -0.79 1.13
N ILE A 207 -6.09 -0.27 2.07
CA ILE A 207 -5.72 -0.99 3.29
C ILE A 207 -6.89 -0.91 4.27
N THR A 208 -7.40 -2.05 4.71
CA THR A 208 -8.54 -2.15 5.64
C THR A 208 -8.17 -2.85 6.95
N SER A 209 -7.06 -3.58 6.96
CA SER A 209 -6.59 -4.36 8.10
C SER A 209 -5.08 -4.19 8.26
N PRO A 210 -4.58 -3.00 8.66
CA PRO A 210 -3.14 -2.72 8.71
C PRO A 210 -2.35 -3.69 9.59
N GLN A 211 -2.93 -4.19 10.67
CA GLN A 211 -2.32 -5.20 11.55
C GLN A 211 -1.92 -6.50 10.82
N ALA A 212 -2.57 -6.83 9.69
CA ALA A 212 -2.21 -8.00 8.89
C ALA A 212 -0.84 -7.87 8.21
N ILE A 213 -0.25 -6.67 8.17
CA ILE A 213 1.11 -6.45 7.67
C ILE A 213 2.15 -7.18 8.55
N ALA A 214 1.82 -7.57 9.80
CA ALA A 214 2.67 -8.43 10.61
C ALA A 214 3.04 -9.77 9.94
N ARG A 215 2.22 -10.25 8.98
CA ARG A 215 2.50 -11.44 8.16
C ARG A 215 3.65 -11.26 7.17
N ALA A 216 4.14 -10.03 6.98
CA ALA A 216 5.29 -9.72 6.13
C ALA A 216 6.53 -10.54 6.47
N THR A 217 6.75 -10.84 7.75
CA THR A 217 7.88 -11.65 8.24
C THR A 217 7.79 -13.11 7.82
N GLN A 218 6.63 -13.56 7.33
CA GLN A 218 6.37 -14.93 6.89
C GLN A 218 6.33 -15.05 5.36
N LEU A 219 6.39 -13.93 4.63
CA LEU A 219 6.42 -13.98 3.18
C LEU A 219 7.73 -14.61 2.69
N PRO A 220 7.70 -15.36 1.57
CA PRO A 220 8.92 -15.75 0.89
C PRO A 220 9.77 -14.53 0.55
N ALA A 221 11.10 -14.71 0.54
CA ALA A 221 12.06 -13.65 0.27
C ALA A 221 11.76 -12.89 -1.05
N SER A 222 11.15 -13.57 -2.02
CA SER A 222 10.75 -12.97 -3.29
C SER A 222 9.42 -13.51 -3.85
N ASP A 223 8.85 -12.77 -4.81
CA ASP A 223 7.68 -13.15 -5.58
C ASP A 223 8.07 -13.40 -7.06
N PRO A 224 8.14 -14.66 -7.51
CA PRO A 224 8.57 -14.98 -8.87
C PRO A 224 7.70 -14.35 -9.96
N TRP A 225 6.44 -14.03 -9.67
CA TRP A 225 5.56 -13.39 -10.64
C TRP A 225 5.88 -11.90 -10.78
N LEU A 226 6.13 -11.20 -9.67
CA LEU A 226 6.55 -9.78 -9.71
C LEU A 226 7.97 -9.57 -10.23
N GLU A 227 8.91 -10.48 -9.94
CA GLU A 227 10.30 -10.41 -10.43
C GLU A 227 10.39 -10.31 -11.97
N ARG A 228 9.46 -10.95 -12.67
CA ARG A 228 9.42 -11.01 -14.13
C ARG A 228 8.82 -9.75 -14.77
N MET A 229 8.09 -8.92 -13.99
CA MET A 229 7.33 -7.78 -14.52
C MET A 229 8.18 -6.66 -15.10
N LEU A 230 9.47 -6.58 -14.79
CA LEU A 230 10.35 -5.61 -15.44
C LEU A 230 10.68 -5.98 -16.89
N LYS A 231 10.50 -7.25 -17.28
CA LYS A 231 11.04 -7.79 -18.54
C LYS A 231 9.98 -8.42 -19.43
N GLU A 232 8.89 -8.90 -18.84
CA GLU A 232 7.88 -9.69 -19.53
C GLU A 232 6.53 -8.97 -19.57
N ASP A 233 5.71 -9.34 -20.54
CA ASP A 233 4.36 -8.81 -20.71
C ASP A 233 3.34 -9.73 -20.01
N PHE A 234 2.34 -9.13 -19.37
CA PHE A 234 1.32 -9.84 -18.58
C PHE A 234 -0.10 -9.47 -19.01
N THR A 235 -1.03 -10.38 -18.75
CA THR A 235 -2.45 -10.14 -19.04
C THR A 235 -3.17 -9.48 -17.87
N TRP A 236 -4.24 -8.75 -18.17
CA TRP A 236 -5.11 -8.23 -17.11
C TRP A 236 -5.78 -9.34 -16.30
N GLN A 237 -6.09 -10.49 -16.92
CA GLN A 237 -6.67 -11.63 -16.22
C GLN A 237 -5.74 -12.18 -15.14
N GLU A 238 -4.43 -12.22 -15.41
CA GLU A 238 -3.43 -12.58 -14.40
C GLU A 238 -3.43 -11.57 -13.25
N VAL A 239 -3.47 -10.27 -13.54
CA VAL A 239 -3.57 -9.23 -12.50
C VAL A 239 -4.82 -9.44 -11.63
N VAL A 240 -5.99 -9.63 -12.24
CA VAL A 240 -7.24 -9.88 -11.50
C VAL A 240 -7.11 -11.08 -10.57
N THR A 241 -6.55 -12.16 -11.07
CA THR A 241 -6.41 -13.42 -10.33
C THR A 241 -5.37 -13.30 -9.21
N LYS A 242 -4.17 -12.79 -9.52
CA LYS A 242 -3.04 -12.72 -8.59
C LYS A 242 -3.22 -11.63 -7.53
N CYS A 243 -3.90 -10.55 -7.86
CA CYS A 243 -4.17 -9.44 -6.95
C CYS A 243 -5.58 -9.49 -6.34
N ARG A 244 -6.38 -10.54 -6.60
CA ARG A 244 -7.75 -10.67 -6.06
C ARG A 244 -8.60 -9.41 -6.32
N VAL A 245 -8.60 -8.93 -7.57
CA VAL A 245 -9.26 -7.67 -7.94
C VAL A 245 -10.76 -7.85 -8.03
N ASN A 246 -11.51 -7.04 -7.27
CA ASN A 246 -12.96 -6.93 -7.37
C ASN A 246 -13.31 -6.06 -8.57
N GLN A 247 -13.83 -6.67 -9.64
CA GLN A 247 -14.31 -5.96 -10.82
C GLN A 247 -15.84 -5.91 -10.85
N PRO A 248 -16.45 -4.82 -11.35
CA PRO A 248 -17.86 -4.83 -11.71
C PRO A 248 -18.11 -5.97 -12.70
N ARG A 249 -19.14 -6.79 -12.47
CA ARG A 249 -19.52 -7.83 -13.43
C ARG A 249 -19.79 -7.16 -14.76
N GLN A 250 -19.09 -7.57 -15.82
CA GLN A 250 -19.52 -7.21 -17.17
C GLN A 250 -20.89 -7.86 -17.40
N VAL A 251 -21.93 -7.05 -17.57
CA VAL A 251 -23.24 -7.53 -18.01
C VAL A 251 -23.03 -8.01 -19.44
N GLY A 252 -22.90 -9.33 -19.61
CA GLY A 252 -22.68 -9.93 -20.91
C GLY A 252 -23.81 -9.54 -21.86
N PHE A 253 -23.46 -8.93 -22.98
CA PHE A 253 -24.35 -8.75 -24.11
C PHE A 253 -24.83 -10.14 -24.54
N ARG A 254 -26.10 -10.46 -24.26
CA ARG A 254 -26.72 -11.67 -24.83
C ARG A 254 -26.62 -11.53 -26.35
N ARG A 255 -25.83 -12.41 -26.98
CA ARG A 255 -25.90 -12.59 -28.43
C ARG A 255 -27.32 -13.04 -28.74
N ASN A 256 -28.11 -12.18 -29.37
CA ASN A 256 -29.35 -12.58 -30.03
C ASN A 256 -28.99 -13.68 -31.02
N ARG A 257 -29.51 -14.90 -30.79
CA ARG A 257 -29.59 -15.90 -31.86
C ARG A 257 -30.67 -15.42 -32.83
N PRO A 258 -30.41 -15.36 -34.14
CA PRO A 258 -31.48 -15.22 -35.11
C PRO A 258 -32.36 -16.49 -35.06
N LEU A 259 -33.67 -16.25 -35.19
CA LEU A 259 -34.72 -17.26 -35.35
C LEU A 259 -34.52 -18.03 -36.66
#